data_AF-A0A7Y1TEQ5-F1
#
_entry.id   AF-A0A7Y1TEQ5-F1
#
_cell.length_a   1.000
_cell.length_b   1.000
_cell.length_c   1.000
_cell.angle_alpha   90.00
_cell.angle_beta   90.00
_cell.angle_gamma   90.00
#
_symmetry.space_group_name_H-M   'P 1'
#
loop_
_entity.id
_entity.type
_entity.pdbx_description
1 polymer ?
#
loop_
_entity_poly.entity_id
_entity_poly.type
_entity_poly.pdbx_seq_one_letter_code
_entity_poly.pdbx_strand_id
1 'polypeptide(L)'
;MNTCSPVIGQWFERSNGTYFEVVAIDEDAATVEIQQYDGTIDEIDIDAWSKLTLAEVAAPEDWSGSVDMDPEDYVGKKDDGVPPGYYDPLSFLDKT
;
A
#
# COMPACT_ATOMS: atom_id res chain seq x y z
N MET A 1 -19.49 -4.60 13.35
CA MET A 1 -18.32 -3.71 13.24
C MET A 1 -17.37 -4.37 12.26
N ASN A 2 -17.31 -3.84 11.04
CA ASN A 2 -16.39 -4.31 10.01
C ASN A 2 -15.02 -3.75 10.35
N THR A 3 -14.22 -4.53 11.07
CA THR A 3 -12.80 -4.26 11.24
C THR A 3 -12.11 -4.65 9.93
N CYS A 4 -11.87 -3.68 9.04
CA CYS A 4 -11.10 -3.97 7.83
C CYS A 4 -9.60 -3.94 8.12
N SER A 5 -8.90 -4.93 7.58
CA SER A 5 -7.45 -5.05 7.72
C SER A 5 -6.76 -4.07 6.78
N PRO A 6 -5.61 -3.48 7.16
CA PRO A 6 -4.81 -2.70 6.23
C PRO A 6 -4.27 -3.64 5.14
N VAL A 7 -4.45 -3.28 3.88
CA VAL A 7 -3.98 -4.02 2.71
C VAL A 7 -3.29 -3.04 1.79
N ILE A 8 -2.05 -3.33 1.39
CA ILE A 8 -1.29 -2.46 0.47
C ILE A 8 -2.02 -2.37 -0.88
N GLY A 9 -2.17 -1.16 -1.41
CA GLY A 9 -2.95 -0.84 -2.61
C GLY A 9 -4.46 -0.65 -2.36
N GLN A 10 -4.94 -0.91 -1.14
CA GLN A 10 -6.36 -0.74 -0.80
C GLN A 10 -6.67 0.69 -0.37
N TRP A 11 -7.82 1.17 -0.84
CA TRP A 11 -8.37 2.48 -0.49
C TRP A 11 -9.33 2.41 0.67
N PHE A 12 -9.23 3.39 1.57
CA PHE A 12 -10.08 3.53 2.74
C PHE A 12 -10.64 4.94 2.86
N GLU A 13 -11.90 5.03 3.27
CA GLU A 13 -12.58 6.27 3.63
C GLU A 13 -12.68 6.40 5.15
N ARG A 14 -12.30 7.58 5.68
CA ARG A 14 -12.52 7.96 7.09
C ARG A 14 -13.89 8.56 7.28
N SER A 15 -14.40 8.53 8.51
CA SER A 15 -15.64 9.23 8.92
C SER A 15 -15.68 10.74 8.62
N ASN A 16 -14.52 11.36 8.36
CA ASN A 16 -14.41 12.76 7.98
C ASN A 16 -14.54 13.01 6.46
N GLY A 17 -14.83 11.97 5.66
CA GLY A 17 -14.90 12.04 4.20
C GLY A 17 -13.54 12.16 3.51
N THR A 18 -12.47 11.76 4.19
CA THR A 18 -11.10 11.79 3.65
C THR A 18 -10.72 10.40 3.16
N TYR A 19 -10.12 10.35 1.97
CA TYR A 19 -9.67 9.12 1.33
C TYR A 19 -8.16 8.98 1.40
N PHE A 20 -7.70 7.76 1.60
CA PHE A 20 -6.29 7.43 1.62
C PHE A 20 -6.07 5.98 1.17
N GLU A 21 -4.89 5.74 0.62
CA GLU A 21 -4.41 4.43 0.19
C GLU A 21 -3.40 3.91 1.20
N VAL A 22 -3.40 2.61 1.47
CA VAL A 22 -2.28 1.98 2.19
C VAL A 22 -1.17 1.68 1.19
N VAL A 23 0.01 2.26 1.40
CA VAL A 23 1.16 2.09 0.49
C VAL A 23 2.23 1.16 1.07
N ALA A 24 2.30 1.03 2.40
CA ALA A 24 3.18 0.08 3.05
C ALA A 24 2.62 -0.37 4.41
N ILE A 25 3.09 -1.52 4.88
CA ILE A 25 2.81 -2.04 6.22
C ILE A 25 4.13 -2.51 6.81
N ASP A 26 4.52 -1.96 7.95
CA ASP A 26 5.70 -2.36 8.69
C ASP A 26 5.28 -3.19 9.91
N GLU A 27 5.49 -4.50 9.83
CA GLU A 27 5.12 -5.44 10.89
C GLU A 27 6.05 -5.36 12.11
N ASP A 28 7.29 -4.87 11.93
CA ASP A 28 8.30 -4.79 13.00
C ASP A 28 8.06 -3.55 13.88
N ALA A 29 7.73 -2.42 13.23
CA ALA A 29 7.30 -1.19 13.85
C ALA A 29 5.81 -1.19 14.24
N ALA A 30 5.03 -2.14 13.72
CA ALA A 30 3.59 -2.22 13.90
C ALA A 30 2.85 -0.97 13.37
N THR A 31 3.28 -0.46 12.22
CA THR A 31 2.75 0.75 11.59
C THR A 31 2.28 0.51 10.15
N VAL A 32 1.35 1.34 9.70
CA VAL A 32 0.77 1.30 8.36
C VAL A 32 1.02 2.66 7.71
N GLU A 33 1.77 2.67 6.61
CA GLU A 33 2.05 3.86 5.84
C GLU A 33 0.93 4.08 4.81
N ILE A 34 0.40 5.29 4.79
CA ILE A 34 -0.74 5.68 3.96
C ILE A 34 -0.42 6.90 3.10
N GLN A 35 -0.99 6.93 1.90
CA GLN A 35 -0.93 8.07 1.00
C GLN A 35 -2.31 8.75 0.92
N GLN A 36 -2.33 10.05 1.17
CA GLN A 36 -3.50 10.89 1.00
C GLN A 36 -3.64 11.31 -0.47
N TYR A 37 -4.85 11.72 -0.89
CA TYR A 37 -5.11 12.23 -2.26
C TYR A 37 -4.21 13.41 -2.68
N ASP A 38 -3.71 14.20 -1.72
CA ASP A 38 -2.77 15.31 -2.01
C ASP A 38 -1.33 14.82 -2.26
N GLY A 39 -1.07 13.51 -2.18
CA GLY A 39 0.27 12.91 -2.26
C GLY A 39 1.05 12.95 -0.95
N THR A 40 0.47 13.51 0.11
CA THR A 40 1.06 13.48 1.47
C THR A 40 1.09 12.05 2.00
N ILE A 41 2.26 11.63 2.50
CA ILE A 41 2.47 10.36 3.18
C ILE A 41 2.29 10.56 4.69
N ASP A 42 1.57 9.64 5.33
CA ASP A 42 1.28 9.63 6.77
C ASP A 42 1.40 8.19 7.30
N GLU A 43 1.58 8.03 8.61
CA GLU A 43 1.77 6.72 9.24
C GLU A 43 0.77 6.53 10.38
N ILE A 44 0.14 5.36 10.44
CA ILE A 44 -0.84 4.99 11.46
C ILE A 44 -0.39 3.72 12.18
N ASP A 45 -0.35 3.77 13.51
CA ASP A 45 -0.09 2.60 14.34
C ASP A 45 -1.21 1.54 14.19
N ILE A 46 -0.86 0.26 14.13
CA ILE A 46 -1.81 -0.84 13.92
C ILE A 46 -2.84 -0.97 15.07
N ASP A 47 -2.47 -0.60 16.30
CA ASP A 47 -3.38 -0.55 17.44
C ASP A 47 -4.37 0.63 17.31
N ALA A 48 -3.92 1.74 16.70
CA ALA A 48 -4.79 2.85 16.35
C ALA A 48 -5.72 2.48 15.19
N TRP A 49 -5.24 1.75 14.17
CA TRP A 49 -6.01 1.31 13.01
C TRP A 49 -7.31 0.60 13.42
N SER A 50 -7.22 -0.34 14.36
CA SER A 50 -8.37 -1.10 14.86
C SER A 50 -9.41 -0.25 15.60
N LYS A 51 -9.03 0.96 16.03
CA LYS A 51 -9.91 1.93 16.70
C LYS A 51 -10.51 2.92 15.72
N LEU A 52 -9.97 3.03 14.51
CA LEU A 52 -10.50 3.90 13.47
C LEU A 52 -11.74 3.26 12.84
N THR A 53 -12.72 4.11 12.52
CA THR A 53 -13.87 3.70 11.71
C THR A 53 -13.52 3.97 10.26
N LEU A 54 -13.05 2.93 9.58
CA LEU A 54 -12.64 2.96 8.19
C LEU A 54 -13.63 2.14 7.36
N ALA A 55 -13.93 2.62 6.16
CA ALA A 55 -14.67 1.89 5.15
C ALA A 55 -13.74 1.57 3.98
N GLU A 56 -13.61 0.28 3.64
CA GLU A 56 -12.98 -0.12 2.38
C GLU A 56 -13.78 0.44 1.21
N VAL A 57 -13.10 1.17 0.33
CA VAL A 57 -13.71 1.74 -0.88
C VAL A 57 -12.86 1.35 -2.09
N ALA A 58 -13.49 1.36 -3.27
CA ALA A 58 -12.72 1.26 -4.52
C ALA A 58 -11.93 2.55 -4.73
N ALA A 59 -10.77 2.44 -5.39
CA ALA A 59 -10.05 3.62 -5.85
C ALA A 59 -11.00 4.49 -6.71
N PRO A 60 -11.00 5.82 -6.54
CA PRO A 60 -11.75 6.68 -7.45
C PRO A 60 -11.22 6.49 -8.88
N GLU A 61 -12.13 6.49 -9.87
CA GLU A 61 -11.85 6.15 -11.28
C GLU A 61 -10.70 6.95 -11.94
N ASP A 62 -10.27 8.05 -11.33
CA ASP A 62 -9.21 8.93 -11.84
C ASP A 62 -7.86 8.74 -11.13
N TRP A 63 -7.80 8.01 -10.01
CA TRP A 63 -6.58 7.89 -9.20
C TRP A 63 -5.75 6.64 -9.51
N SER A 64 -6.41 5.54 -9.88
CA SER A 64 -5.74 4.28 -10.27
C SER A 64 -5.64 4.14 -11.79
N GLY A 65 -5.08 5.14 -12.46
CA GLY A 65 -4.72 5.04 -13.88
C GLY A 65 -3.65 3.97 -14.16
N SER A 66 -3.05 3.38 -13.13
CA SER A 66 -2.10 2.27 -13.21
C SER A 66 -2.04 1.58 -11.85
N VAL A 67 -2.00 0.25 -11.87
CA VAL A 67 -1.83 -0.68 -10.74
C VAL A 67 -3.15 -1.31 -10.24
N ASP A 68 -3.65 -2.25 -11.04
CA ASP A 68 -4.29 -3.47 -10.53
C ASP A 68 -3.26 -4.16 -9.62
N MET A 69 -3.47 -4.14 -8.30
CA MET A 69 -2.88 -5.12 -7.39
C MET A 69 -4.03 -5.91 -6.78
N ASP A 70 -4.23 -7.11 -7.32
CA ASP A 70 -5.15 -8.11 -6.77
C ASP A 70 -4.78 -8.39 -5.29
N PRO A 71 -5.76 -8.40 -4.37
CA PRO A 71 -5.55 -8.61 -2.93
C PRO A 71 -5.17 -10.07 -2.54
N GLU A 72 -4.71 -10.90 -3.48
CA GLU A 72 -4.30 -12.30 -3.23
C GLU A 72 -2.79 -12.48 -2.94
N ASP A 73 -1.95 -11.44 -2.99
CA ASP A 73 -0.49 -11.59 -2.82
C ASP A 73 0.06 -11.35 -1.40
N TYR A 74 -0.79 -11.18 -0.37
CA TYR A 74 -0.31 -11.10 1.01
C TYR A 74 -0.34 -12.46 1.73
N VAL A 75 0.33 -13.46 1.13
CA VAL A 75 0.86 -14.61 1.86
C VAL A 75 2.35 -14.34 2.02
N GLY A 76 2.75 -13.91 3.22
CA GLY A 76 4.14 -13.71 3.57
C GLY A 76 5.04 -14.86 3.11
N LYS A 77 5.87 -14.58 2.10
CA LYS A 77 7.04 -15.37 1.78
C LYS A 77 8.19 -14.44 1.42
N LYS A 78 9.10 -14.30 2.37
CA LYS A 78 10.53 -14.21 2.07
C LYS A 78 10.87 -15.33 1.09
N ASP A 79 11.15 -15.02 -0.18
CA ASP A 79 12.20 -15.68 -0.95
C ASP A 79 12.42 -14.95 -2.28
N ASP A 80 13.69 -14.63 -2.53
CA ASP A 80 14.30 -14.15 -3.76
C ASP A 80 13.66 -14.64 -5.07
N GLY A 81 13.30 -13.69 -5.95
CA GLY A 81 12.90 -14.03 -7.30
C GLY A 81 12.81 -12.81 -8.21
N VAL A 82 13.97 -12.30 -8.65
CA VAL A 82 14.04 -11.37 -9.80
C VAL A 82 13.20 -11.95 -10.95
N PRO A 83 12.21 -11.22 -11.49
CA PRO A 83 11.40 -11.73 -12.59
C PRO A 83 12.30 -11.98 -13.80
N PRO A 84 12.14 -13.12 -14.53
CA PRO A 84 12.96 -13.43 -15.69
C PRO A 84 12.65 -12.43 -16.81
N GLY A 85 13.46 -11.37 -16.87
CA GLY A 85 13.25 -10.23 -17.76
C GLY A 85 13.65 -8.88 -17.18
N TYR A 86 13.98 -8.78 -15.88
CA TYR A 86 14.51 -7.54 -15.33
C TYR A 86 15.93 -7.27 -15.84
N TYR A 87 16.02 -6.45 -16.89
CA TYR A 87 17.28 -6.01 -17.46
C TYR A 87 17.81 -4.86 -16.59
N ASP A 88 18.86 -5.12 -15.84
CA ASP A 88 19.54 -4.10 -15.01
C ASP A 88 20.05 -2.95 -15.90
N PRO A 89 19.45 -1.75 -15.83
CA PRO A 89 19.80 -0.63 -16.70
C PRO A 89 21.12 0.06 -16.28
N LEU A 90 21.70 -0.35 -15.15
CA LEU A 90 22.93 0.21 -14.59
C LEU A 90 24.19 -0.54 -15.04
N SER A 91 24.05 -1.74 -15.61
CA SER A 91 25.16 -2.52 -16.19
C SER A 91 25.90 -1.81 -17.33
N PHE A 92 25.32 -0.77 -17.93
CA PHE A 92 26.00 0.03 -18.95
C PHE A 92 26.97 1.08 -18.39
N LEU A 93 26.89 1.39 -17.09
CA LEU A 93 27.65 2.51 -16.51
C LEU A 93 29.04 2.12 -15.98
N ASP A 94 29.31 0.81 -15.84
CA ASP A 94 30.60 0.28 -15.33
C ASP A 94 31.66 0.06 -16.43
N LYS A 95 31.40 0.51 -17.67
CA LYS A 95 32.37 0.36 -18.77
C LYS A 95 32.92 1.71 -19.23
N THR A 96 33.83 2.25 -18.43
CA THR A 96 34.81 3.27 -18.85
C THR A 96 36.13 3.08 -18.13
#